data_AF-A0A6F8YYU8-F1
#
_entry.id   AF-A0A6F8YYU8-F1
#
_cell.length_a   1.000
_cell.length_b   1.000
_cell.length_c   1.000
_cell.angle_alpha   90.00
_cell.angle_beta   90.00
_cell.angle_gamma   90.00
#
_symmetry.space_group_name_H-M   'P 1'
#
loop_
_entity.id
_entity.type
_entity.pdbx_description
1 polymer ?
#
loop_
_entity_poly.entity_id
_entity_poly.type
_entity_poly.pdbx_seq_one_letter_code
_entity_poly.pdbx_strand_id
1 'polypeptide(L)'
;MLLPELQALARARGAHLHVLTGRTGEGDPPNHPFAPANLAAAIPDIAQRDVYVCGPRAMTDAVVHSLRALGVPRRQVHAEKFSLA
;
A
#
# COMPACT_ATOMS: atom_id res chain seq x y z
N MET A 1 14.91 8.56 -11.52
CA MET A 1 14.23 9.01 -12.75
C MET A 1 12.71 9.00 -12.60
N LEU A 2 12.08 7.95 -12.04
CA LEU A 2 10.61 7.86 -11.91
C LEU A 2 9.97 8.72 -10.81
N LEU A 3 10.66 8.95 -9.69
CA LEU A 3 10.03 9.61 -8.54
C LEU A 3 9.61 11.07 -8.84
N PRO A 4 10.44 11.94 -9.45
CA PRO A 4 10.03 13.30 -9.79
C PRO A 4 8.82 13.34 -10.75
N GLU A 5 8.74 12.40 -11.69
CA GLU A 5 7.61 12.29 -12.62
C GLU A 5 6.31 11.92 -11.90
N LEU A 6 6.35 10.92 -11.00
CA LEU A 6 5.20 10.55 -10.17
C LEU A 6 4.76 11.70 -9.25
N GLN A 7 5.71 12.45 -8.68
CA GLN A 7 5.42 13.63 -7.88
C GLN A 7 4.76 14.76 -8.70
N ALA A 8 5.20 14.96 -9.94
CA ALA A 8 4.58 15.92 -10.84
C ALA A 8 3.15 15.49 -11.22
N LEU A 9 2.96 14.21 -11.55
CA LEU A 9 1.64 13.66 -11.88
C LEU A 9 0.67 13.75 -10.70
N ALA A 10 1.12 13.39 -9.49
CA ALA A 10 0.32 13.46 -8.28
C ALA A 10 -0.17 14.90 -8.01
N ARG A 11 0.73 15.88 -8.10
CA ARG A 11 0.37 17.31 -7.98
C ARG A 11 -0.61 17.76 -9.06
N ALA A 12 -0.38 17.39 -10.32
CA ALA A 12 -1.24 17.78 -11.43
C ALA A 12 -2.65 17.16 -11.36
N ARG A 13 -2.81 16.02 -10.68
CA ARG A 13 -4.07 15.28 -10.55
C ARG A 13 -4.73 15.41 -9.17
N GLY A 14 -4.12 16.16 -8.25
CA GLY A 14 -4.60 16.23 -6.86
C GLY A 14 -4.54 14.88 -6.12
N ALA A 15 -3.65 13.98 -6.53
CA ALA A 15 -3.45 12.69 -5.89
C ALA A 15 -2.40 12.78 -4.77
N HIS A 16 -2.54 11.91 -3.76
CA HIS A 16 -1.55 11.76 -2.70
C HIS A 16 -0.53 10.68 -3.09
N LEU A 17 0.76 11.02 -2.98
CA LEU A 17 1.85 10.08 -3.22
C LEU A 17 2.58 9.80 -1.90
N HIS A 18 2.48 8.57 -1.42
CA HIS A 18 3.22 8.09 -0.26
C HIS A 18 4.41 7.26 -0.73
N VAL A 19 5.62 7.70 -0.41
CA VAL A 19 6.85 6.96 -0.74
C VAL A 19 7.29 6.20 0.51
N LEU A 20 7.27 4.88 0.42
CA LEU A 20 7.72 3.99 1.48
C LEU A 20 9.17 3.57 1.18
N THR A 21 10.09 3.86 2.10
CA THR A 21 11.52 3.57 1.95
C THR A 21 12.03 2.69 3.08
N GLY A 22 13.20 2.10 2.88
CA GLY A 22 13.82 1.16 3.83
C GLY A 22 13.35 -0.29 3.67
N ARG A 23 14.05 -1.22 4.31
CA ARG A 23 13.70 -2.64 4.29
C ARG A 23 12.60 -2.91 5.33
N THR A 24 11.58 -3.67 4.92
CA THR A 24 10.53 -4.12 5.85
C THR A 24 11.12 -5.00 6.94
N GLY A 25 10.75 -4.75 8.19
CA GLY A 25 11.23 -5.50 9.37
C GLY A 25 12.58 -5.05 9.93
N GLU A 26 13.28 -4.12 9.28
CA GLU A 26 14.49 -3.50 9.84
C GLU A 26 14.17 -2.21 10.62
N GLY A 27 15.05 -1.82 11.54
CA GLY A 27 14.95 -0.61 12.36
C GLY A 27 14.43 -0.85 13.79
N ASP A 28 14.45 0.21 14.61
CA ASP A 28 13.86 0.24 15.94
C ASP A 28 13.03 1.54 16.13
N PRO A 29 11.70 1.48 16.15
CA PRO A 29 10.88 0.27 15.98
C PRO A 29 10.95 -0.28 14.54
N PRO A 30 10.64 -1.58 14.33
CA PRO A 30 10.71 -2.20 13.01
C PRO A 30 9.78 -1.56 11.97
N ASN A 31 10.27 -1.42 10.74
CA ASN A 31 9.51 -0.84 9.64
C ASN A 31 8.42 -1.79 9.11
N HIS A 32 7.16 -1.49 9.41
CA HIS A 32 5.99 -2.28 8.98
C HIS A 32 4.98 -1.43 8.22
N PRO A 33 5.30 -0.95 7.01
CA PRO A 33 4.48 0.05 6.34
C PRO A 33 3.09 -0.46 5.95
N PHE A 34 2.95 -1.78 5.79
CA PHE A 34 1.68 -2.42 5.43
C PHE A 34 0.89 -2.95 6.63
N ALA A 35 1.31 -2.68 7.87
CA ALA A 35 0.53 -3.05 9.05
C ALA A 35 -0.82 -2.31 9.07
N PRO A 36 -1.90 -2.90 9.64
CA PRO A 36 -3.23 -2.28 9.64
C PRO A 36 -3.24 -0.85 10.18
N ALA A 37 -2.58 -0.63 11.32
CA ALA A 37 -2.51 0.69 11.95
C ALA A 37 -1.80 1.73 11.07
N ASN A 38 -0.73 1.33 10.38
CA ASN A 38 0.03 2.23 9.51
C ASN A 38 -0.74 2.57 8.22
N LEU A 39 -1.45 1.60 7.64
CA LEU A 39 -2.34 1.86 6.51
C LEU A 39 -3.52 2.77 6.88
N ALA A 40 -4.14 2.55 8.05
CA ALA A 40 -5.22 3.40 8.54
C ALA A 40 -4.75 4.82 8.88
N ALA A 41 -3.53 4.97 9.41
CA ALA A 41 -2.94 6.29 9.66
C ALA A 41 -2.65 7.04 8.35
N ALA A 42 -2.17 6.34 7.32
CA ALA A 42 -1.90 6.94 6.01
C ALA A 42 -3.18 7.24 5.21
N ILE A 43 -4.20 6.38 5.36
CA ILE A 43 -5.44 6.42 4.57
C ILE A 43 -6.63 6.18 5.53
N PRO A 44 -7.12 7.22 6.23
CA PRO A 44 -8.14 7.07 7.28
C PRO A 44 -9.49 6.52 6.79
N ASP A 45 -9.80 6.69 5.51
CA ASP A 45 -11.03 6.25 4.85
C ASP A 45 -10.84 5.00 3.96
N ILE A 46 -9.77 4.22 4.19
CA ILE A 46 -9.39 3.07 3.34
C ILE A 46 -10.51 2.04 3.15
N ALA A 47 -11.39 1.84 4.13
CA ALA A 47 -12.51 0.91 4.03
C ALA A 47 -13.60 1.34 3.04
N GLN A 48 -13.58 2.58 2.56
CA GLN A 48 -14.51 3.11 1.57
C GLN A 48 -13.92 3.12 0.15
N ARG A 49 -12.62 2.82 0.01
CA ARG A 49 -11.88 2.93 -1.26
C ARG A 49 -11.74 1.58 -1.94
N ASP A 50 -11.71 1.60 -3.27
CA ASP A 50 -11.22 0.45 -4.04
C ASP A 50 -9.69 0.43 -4.00
N VAL A 51 -9.13 -0.73 -3.66
CA VAL A 51 -7.70 -0.92 -3.45
C VAL A 51 -7.15 -1.85 -4.51
N TYR A 52 -6.18 -1.34 -5.25
CA TYR A 52 -5.43 -2.06 -6.26
C TYR A 52 -4.01 -2.30 -5.74
N VAL A 53 -3.57 -3.55 -5.70
CA VAL A 53 -2.24 -3.91 -5.21
C VAL A 53 -1.56 -4.87 -6.17
N CYS A 54 -0.33 -4.55 -6.54
CA CYS A 54 0.53 -5.42 -7.33
C CYS A 54 1.96 -5.39 -6.79
N GLY A 55 2.70 -6.48 -6.98
CA GLY A 55 4.10 -6.58 -6.55
C GLY A 55 4.45 -7.97 -6.01
N PRO A 56 5.58 -8.10 -5.28
CA PRO A 56 6.02 -9.37 -4.72
C PRO A 56 4.94 -10.04 -3.86
N ARG A 57 4.90 -11.37 -3.88
CA ARG A 57 3.87 -12.16 -3.18
C ARG A 57 3.79 -11.84 -1.68
N ALA A 58 4.93 -11.69 -1.01
CA ALA A 58 4.95 -11.36 0.42
C ALA A 58 4.34 -9.98 0.71
N MET A 59 4.59 -9.00 -0.17
CA MET A 59 4.04 -7.65 -0.05
C MET A 59 2.53 -7.63 -0.27
N THR A 60 2.07 -8.24 -1.37
CA THR A 60 0.65 -8.31 -1.72
C THR A 60 -0.15 -9.04 -0.65
N ASP A 61 0.36 -10.16 -0.12
CA ASP A 61 -0.30 -10.89 0.97
C ASP A 61 -0.38 -10.06 2.27
N ALA A 62 0.68 -9.33 2.63
CA ALA A 62 0.68 -8.45 3.81
C ALA A 62 -0.36 -7.33 3.69
N VAL A 63 -0.45 -6.67 2.53
CA VAL A 63 -1.46 -5.64 2.28
C VAL A 63 -2.86 -6.23 2.36
N VAL A 64 -3.14 -7.34 1.67
CA VAL A 64 -4.46 -7.99 1.67
C VAL A 64 -4.88 -8.43 3.08
N HIS A 65 -3.94 -8.95 3.87
CA HIS A 65 -4.22 -9.30 5.26
C HIS A 65 -4.64 -8.07 6.07
N SER A 66 -3.91 -6.97 5.96
CA SER A 66 -4.23 -5.74 6.68
C SER A 66 -5.54 -5.10 6.25
N LEU A 67 -5.85 -5.11 4.94
CA LEU A 67 -7.14 -4.63 4.43
C LEU A 67 -8.31 -5.41 5.03
N ARG A 68 -8.18 -6.74 5.20
CA ARG A 68 -9.21 -7.54 5.87
C ARG A 68 -9.36 -7.17 7.34
N ALA A 69 -8.24 -6.97 8.05
CA ALA A 69 -8.26 -6.54 9.45
C ALA A 69 -8.91 -5.15 9.63
N LEU A 70 -8.78 -4.27 8.62
CA LEU A 70 -9.41 -2.95 8.58
C LEU A 70 -10.87 -2.97 8.09
N GLY A 71 -11.42 -4.15 7.78
CA GLY A 71 -12.82 -4.29 7.36
C GLY A 71 -13.09 -3.86 5.92
N VAL A 72 -12.06 -3.75 5.06
CA VAL A 72 -12.26 -3.43 3.64
C VAL A 72 -13.02 -4.58 2.95
N PRO A 73 -14.18 -4.32 2.33
CA PRO A 73 -14.97 -5.34 1.64
C PRO A 73 -14.18 -6.04 0.53
N ARG A 74 -14.27 -7.37 0.46
CA ARG A 74 -13.52 -8.19 -0.52
C ARG A 74 -13.71 -7.75 -1.98
N ARG A 75 -14.90 -7.23 -2.33
CA ARG A 75 -15.21 -6.77 -3.70
C ARG A 75 -14.39 -5.54 -4.14
N GLN A 76 -13.85 -4.79 -3.17
CA GLN A 76 -13.06 -3.57 -3.39
C GLN A 76 -11.56 -3.86 -3.43
N VAL A 77 -11.14 -5.11 -3.19
CA VAL A 77 -9.73 -5.48 -3.15
C VAL A 77 -9.35 -6.22 -4.42
N HIS A 78 -8.52 -5.58 -5.24
CA HIS A 78 -8.02 -6.09 -6.50
C HIS A 78 -6.52 -6.34 -6.38
N ALA A 79 -6.12 -7.61 -6.26
CA ALA A 79 -4.72 -7.99 -6.05
C ALA A 79 -4.20 -8.80 -7.23
N GLU A 80 -3.16 -8.28 -7.88
CA GLU A 80 -2.40 -9.01 -8.89
C GLU A 80 -1.07 -9.48 -8.29
N LYS A 81 -0.83 -10.80 -8.35
CA LYS A 81 0.38 -11.40 -7.82
C LYS A 81 1.35 -11.61 -8.97
N PHE A 82 2.37 -10.75 -9.09
CA PHE A 82 3.48 -11.01 -9.99
C PHE A 82 4.33 -12.15 -9.40
N SER A 83 4.14 -13.36 -9.93
CA SER A 83 5.10 -14.46 -9.76
C SER A 83 6.11 -14.39 -10.91
N LEU A 84 7.39 -14.27 -10.57
CA LEU A 84 8.46 -14.65 -11.49
C LEU A 84 8.31 -16.15 -11.78
N ALA A 85 8.04 -16.49 -13.03
CA ALA A 85 8.11 -17.86 -13.53
C ALA A 85 9.57 -18.31 -13.63
#